data_AF-A0A9P4IWX1-F1
#
_entry.id   AF-A0A9P4IWX1-F1
#
_cell.length_a   1.000
_cell.length_b   1.000
_cell.length_c   1.000
_cell.angle_alpha   90.00
_cell.angle_beta   90.00
_cell.angle_gamma   90.00
#
_symmetry.space_group_name_H-M   'P 1'
#
loop_
_entity.id
_entity.type
_entity.pdbx_description
1 polymer ?
#
loop_
_entity_poly.entity_id
_entity_poly.type
_entity_poly.pdbx_seq_one_letter_code
_entity_poly.pdbx_strand_id
1 'polypeptide(L)'
;MGFMEETAPVSAHDAYQRLLIKYHALMSSGNYQPMLEPWAGLGVFVTIAYLLFDHRQSRILRLMRLPVWLFNLGFSLYTVIHCRGRTPSAALGVGMLSAWSTVWTLTFLVLDDGQADYLRIEKRINDSQVKDAISTGEHANGIAGGKSSARQINGEATQTNRGQDKNEVKSIASTQKQDSVYYWQPYPLVGWKERLDWVLDIFTTFRGHGWNWRVSGLPSIPPAIMHDLNSTTMDVYSEKPTKPSLFRTSSTRAAVVRHNIYIFMKDYLILDLIKTLMVHDPYFWGDIHTTRPPTYLPPILRCSHLAIRMSRILISLGILRFALEIIFSLGPIFFVGILGPKRMSVRGEAWLYPDQFGSLSAVFEKGLAGWWGAYWHQTFRKGFETPGASVVRLMGLEPKSTPARTVQLFVAFGISGCIHACGSYTLLLPTNPLGPASFFLIHAVGISVQMALVAWLHRIGVTQRVPRRIRRWSNFFFTHIFMYYTAGLLVDDFCQGGLWLFEPIPVSILRGPLGLGAAEDTWWRWGGTLVWWHKGEHWWQSGIAL
;
A
#
# COMPACT_ATOMS: atom_id res chain seq x y z
N MET A 1 -32.31 23.46 -22.32
CA MET A 1 -32.33 24.12 -21.00
C MET A 1 -30.97 24.77 -20.83
N GLY A 2 -30.94 26.10 -20.70
CA GLY A 2 -29.76 26.93 -20.97
C GLY A 2 -28.55 26.55 -20.13
N PHE A 3 -27.41 26.35 -20.80
CA PHE A 3 -26.10 26.42 -20.17
C PHE A 3 -25.97 27.82 -19.58
N MET A 4 -26.06 27.95 -18.26
CA MET A 4 -25.51 29.12 -17.59
C MET A 4 -24.06 29.22 -18.04
N GLU A 5 -23.61 30.39 -18.50
CA GLU A 5 -22.21 30.75 -18.40
C GLU A 5 -21.78 30.46 -16.96
N GLU A 6 -21.00 29.39 -16.77
CA GLU A 6 -20.66 28.89 -15.44
C GLU A 6 -19.70 29.89 -14.81
N THR A 7 -20.26 30.87 -14.10
CA THR A 7 -19.51 31.76 -13.22
C THR A 7 -18.58 30.92 -12.34
N ALA A 8 -17.32 31.37 -12.17
CA ALA A 8 -16.36 30.66 -11.32
C ALA A 8 -16.94 30.42 -9.92
N PRO A 9 -16.61 29.29 -9.26
CA PRO A 9 -17.13 29.01 -7.92
C PRO A 9 -16.73 30.12 -6.94
N VAL A 10 -17.67 30.50 -6.07
CA VAL A 10 -17.46 31.60 -5.11
C VAL A 10 -16.79 31.12 -3.82
N SER A 11 -16.94 29.83 -3.49
CA SER A 11 -16.30 29.17 -2.34
C SER A 11 -16.00 27.69 -2.64
N ALA A 12 -15.24 27.03 -1.77
CA ALA A 12 -15.04 25.58 -1.87
C ALA A 12 -16.34 24.77 -1.67
N HIS A 13 -17.30 25.26 -0.86
CA HIS A 13 -18.59 24.58 -0.72
C HIS A 13 -19.42 24.73 -1.98
N ASP A 14 -19.47 25.93 -2.58
CA ASP A 14 -20.13 26.13 -3.87
C ASP A 14 -19.56 25.17 -4.93
N ALA A 15 -18.23 25.08 -5.04
CA ALA A 15 -17.58 24.12 -5.93
C ALA A 15 -17.99 22.66 -5.66
N TYR A 16 -18.07 22.25 -4.39
CA TYR A 16 -18.52 20.91 -4.01
C TYR A 16 -20.01 20.67 -4.30
N GLN A 17 -20.88 21.66 -4.09
CA GLN A 17 -22.30 21.54 -4.42
C GLN A 17 -22.51 21.41 -5.93
N ARG A 18 -21.78 22.19 -6.73
CA ARG A 18 -21.79 22.06 -8.20
C ARG A 18 -21.35 20.66 -8.65
N LEU A 19 -20.33 20.10 -7.99
CA LEU A 19 -19.88 18.72 -8.23
C LEU A 19 -21.00 17.70 -7.95
N LEU A 20 -21.74 17.86 -6.86
CA LEU A 20 -22.88 16.98 -6.54
C LEU A 20 -24.02 17.13 -7.55
N ILE A 21 -24.34 18.35 -7.97
CA ILE A 21 -25.34 18.60 -9.03
C ILE A 21 -24.90 17.90 -10.33
N LYS A 22 -23.61 18.00 -10.69
CA LYS A 22 -23.06 17.31 -11.86
C LYS A 22 -23.21 15.79 -11.76
N TYR A 23 -22.90 15.20 -10.60
CA TYR A 23 -23.11 13.77 -10.37
C TYR A 23 -24.58 13.37 -10.61
N HIS A 24 -25.52 14.08 -9.99
CA HIS A 24 -26.94 13.79 -10.17
C HIS A 24 -27.41 13.94 -11.62
N ALA A 25 -26.90 14.95 -12.34
CA ALA A 25 -27.19 15.14 -13.76
C ALA A 25 -26.67 13.97 -14.62
N LEU A 26 -25.46 13.47 -14.33
CA LEU A 26 -24.89 12.30 -15.00
C LEU A 26 -25.74 11.05 -14.76
N MET A 27 -26.19 10.82 -13.53
CA MET A 27 -27.09 9.71 -13.19
C MET A 27 -28.44 9.84 -13.90
N SER A 28 -29.04 11.04 -13.90
CA SER A 28 -30.34 11.27 -14.55
C SER A 28 -30.28 11.17 -16.07
N SER A 29 -29.11 11.37 -16.68
CA SER A 29 -28.93 11.24 -18.12
C SER A 29 -29.03 9.79 -18.62
N GLY A 30 -28.91 8.80 -17.72
CA GLY A 30 -28.86 7.39 -18.07
C GLY A 30 -27.54 6.92 -18.70
N ASN A 31 -26.61 7.83 -18.99
CA ASN A 31 -25.31 7.48 -19.60
C ASN A 31 -24.35 6.80 -18.60
N TYR A 32 -24.56 7.03 -17.30
CA TYR A 32 -23.72 6.50 -16.23
C TYR A 32 -24.56 5.88 -15.12
N GLN A 33 -23.96 4.93 -14.43
CA GLN A 33 -24.52 4.25 -13.28
C GLN A 33 -23.76 4.62 -12.01
N PRO A 34 -24.43 4.62 -10.85
CA PRO A 34 -23.73 4.75 -9.59
C PRO A 34 -22.83 3.54 -9.38
N MET A 35 -21.65 3.75 -8.79
CA MET A 35 -20.85 2.65 -8.28
C MET A 35 -21.57 2.05 -7.06
N LEU A 36 -21.93 0.77 -7.13
CA LEU A 36 -22.72 0.09 -6.08
C LEU A 36 -21.98 -1.12 -5.54
N GLU A 37 -21.75 -1.16 -4.23
CA GLU A 37 -21.31 -2.36 -3.54
C GLU A 37 -22.50 -3.27 -3.22
N PRO A 38 -22.38 -4.61 -3.36
CA PRO A 38 -21.18 -5.35 -3.74
C PRO A 38 -20.95 -5.50 -5.26
N TRP A 39 -21.84 -5.01 -6.13
CA TRP A 39 -21.77 -5.28 -7.58
C TRP A 39 -20.50 -4.77 -8.25
N ALA A 40 -20.00 -3.63 -7.79
CA ALA A 40 -18.69 -3.05 -8.07
C ALA A 40 -17.52 -4.06 -7.96
N GLY A 41 -17.62 -5.02 -7.04
CA GLY A 41 -16.61 -6.03 -6.78
C GLY A 41 -16.76 -7.31 -7.61
N LEU A 42 -17.73 -7.43 -8.52
CA LEU A 42 -18.07 -8.70 -9.18
C LEU A 42 -16.86 -9.38 -9.86
N GLY A 43 -16.03 -8.62 -10.58
CA GLY A 43 -14.81 -9.16 -11.21
C GLY A 43 -13.82 -9.77 -10.20
N VAL A 44 -13.68 -9.14 -9.03
CA VAL A 44 -12.87 -9.64 -7.92
C VAL A 44 -13.53 -10.85 -7.28
N PHE A 45 -14.85 -10.82 -7.05
CA PHE A 45 -15.56 -11.94 -6.43
C PHE A 45 -15.55 -13.20 -7.29
N VAL A 46 -15.65 -13.08 -8.62
CA VAL A 46 -15.45 -14.20 -9.54
C VAL A 46 -14.03 -14.76 -9.44
N THR A 47 -13.03 -13.89 -9.32
CA THR A 47 -11.65 -14.31 -9.13
C THR A 47 -11.45 -15.04 -7.79
N ILE A 48 -12.01 -14.51 -6.70
CA ILE A 48 -11.97 -15.15 -5.38
C ILE A 48 -12.65 -16.51 -5.47
N ALA A 49 -13.88 -16.58 -6.00
CA ALA A 49 -14.62 -17.83 -6.12
C ALA A 49 -13.85 -18.88 -6.92
N TYR A 50 -13.21 -18.49 -8.03
CA TYR A 50 -12.33 -19.34 -8.82
C TYR A 50 -11.16 -19.88 -7.98
N LEU A 51 -10.47 -19.01 -7.25
CA LEU A 51 -9.29 -19.37 -6.45
C LEU A 51 -9.59 -20.25 -5.23
N LEU A 52 -10.86 -20.45 -4.85
CA LEU A 52 -11.23 -21.38 -3.78
C LEU A 52 -11.24 -22.86 -4.25
N PHE A 53 -11.19 -23.08 -5.57
CA PHE A 53 -10.97 -24.38 -6.17
C PHE A 53 -9.48 -24.60 -6.44
N ASP A 54 -8.94 -25.76 -6.06
CA ASP A 54 -7.55 -26.10 -6.36
C ASP A 54 -7.39 -26.33 -7.87
N HIS A 55 -6.94 -25.31 -8.60
CA HIS A 55 -6.84 -25.42 -10.05
C HIS A 55 -5.72 -26.37 -10.48
N ARG A 56 -4.73 -26.63 -9.62
CA ARG A 56 -3.57 -27.47 -9.93
C ARG A 56 -3.96 -28.91 -10.24
N GLN A 57 -5.08 -29.37 -9.68
CA GLN A 57 -5.60 -30.73 -9.86
C GLN A 57 -6.37 -30.93 -11.18
N SER A 58 -6.68 -29.86 -11.92
CA SER A 58 -7.44 -29.94 -13.17
C SER A 58 -6.80 -29.15 -14.30
N ARG A 59 -6.67 -29.76 -15.48
CA ARG A 59 -6.21 -29.05 -16.68
C ARG A 59 -7.19 -27.97 -17.10
N ILE A 60 -8.49 -28.22 -16.99
CA ILE A 60 -9.54 -27.26 -17.33
C ILE A 60 -9.46 -26.06 -16.38
N LEU A 61 -9.39 -26.28 -15.06
CA LEU A 61 -9.29 -25.17 -14.11
C LEU A 61 -8.00 -24.36 -14.31
N ARG A 62 -6.86 -24.99 -14.62
CA ARG A 62 -5.64 -24.26 -15.00
C ARG A 62 -5.83 -23.39 -16.25
N LEU A 63 -6.52 -23.89 -17.27
CA LEU A 63 -6.83 -23.09 -18.47
C LEU A 63 -7.80 -21.95 -18.18
N MET A 64 -8.68 -22.08 -17.17
CA MET A 64 -9.62 -21.04 -16.76
C MET A 64 -8.98 -19.81 -16.11
N ARG A 65 -7.69 -19.85 -15.74
CA ARG A 65 -6.94 -18.68 -15.20
C ARG A 65 -7.07 -17.46 -16.12
N LEU A 66 -6.87 -17.65 -17.42
CA LEU A 66 -6.92 -16.57 -18.41
C LEU A 66 -8.37 -16.08 -18.66
N PRO A 67 -9.37 -16.95 -18.92
CA PRO A 67 -10.77 -16.53 -19.01
C PRO A 67 -11.29 -15.77 -17.77
N VAL A 68 -10.94 -16.22 -16.55
CA VAL A 68 -11.34 -15.53 -15.31
C VAL A 68 -10.71 -14.15 -15.23
N TRP A 69 -9.42 -14.03 -15.58
CA TRP A 69 -8.78 -12.73 -15.67
C TRP A 69 -9.39 -11.82 -16.75
N LEU A 70 -9.68 -12.36 -17.94
CA LEU A 70 -10.34 -11.62 -19.03
C LEU A 70 -11.73 -11.12 -18.62
N PHE A 71 -12.48 -11.92 -17.85
CA PHE A 71 -13.74 -11.48 -17.26
C PHE A 71 -13.53 -10.30 -16.30
N ASN A 72 -12.57 -10.38 -15.38
CA ASN A 72 -12.27 -9.28 -14.46
C ASN A 72 -11.80 -8.01 -15.21
N LEU A 73 -10.99 -8.16 -16.27
CA LEU A 73 -10.60 -7.07 -17.16
C LEU A 73 -11.81 -6.44 -17.84
N GLY A 74 -12.67 -7.23 -18.48
CA GLY A 74 -13.87 -6.74 -19.16
C GLY A 74 -14.83 -6.03 -18.20
N PHE A 75 -15.04 -6.59 -17.01
CA PHE A 75 -15.86 -5.98 -15.98
C PHE A 75 -15.24 -4.69 -15.41
N SER A 76 -13.91 -4.67 -15.23
CA SER A 76 -13.18 -3.47 -14.81
C SER A 76 -13.30 -2.37 -15.87
N LEU A 77 -13.16 -2.69 -17.16
CA LEU A 77 -13.36 -1.73 -18.24
C LEU A 77 -14.80 -1.20 -18.27
N TYR A 78 -15.79 -2.08 -18.14
CA TYR A 78 -17.19 -1.68 -18.02
C TYR A 78 -17.39 -0.69 -16.86
N THR A 79 -16.83 -1.00 -15.70
CA THR A 79 -16.92 -0.15 -14.49
C THR A 79 -16.27 1.22 -14.73
N VAL A 80 -15.10 1.28 -15.35
CA VAL A 80 -14.43 2.55 -15.68
C VAL A 80 -15.25 3.37 -16.68
N ILE A 81 -15.83 2.74 -17.69
CA ILE A 81 -16.59 3.42 -18.74
C ILE A 81 -17.94 3.91 -18.22
N HIS A 82 -18.65 3.09 -17.45
CA HIS A 82 -20.07 3.33 -17.15
C HIS A 82 -20.37 3.70 -15.70
N CYS A 83 -19.48 3.46 -14.74
CA CYS A 83 -19.77 3.73 -13.33
C CYS A 83 -19.10 5.03 -12.85
N ARG A 84 -19.76 5.76 -11.96
CA ARG A 84 -19.22 6.95 -11.28
C ARG A 84 -19.51 6.90 -9.79
N GLY A 85 -18.51 7.24 -8.98
CA GLY A 85 -18.68 7.48 -7.54
C GLY A 85 -19.23 8.88 -7.28
N ARG A 86 -19.96 9.08 -6.18
CA ARG A 86 -20.55 10.38 -5.85
C ARG A 86 -19.52 11.33 -5.26
N THR A 87 -18.72 10.84 -4.32
CA THR A 87 -17.66 11.64 -3.71
C THR A 87 -16.44 11.70 -4.63
N PRO A 88 -15.66 12.80 -4.64
CA PRO A 88 -14.49 12.90 -5.52
C PRO A 88 -13.47 11.77 -5.34
N SER A 89 -13.28 11.30 -4.09
CA SER A 89 -12.40 10.17 -3.80
C SER A 89 -12.97 8.84 -4.28
N ALA A 90 -14.28 8.59 -4.10
CA ALA A 90 -14.93 7.41 -4.66
C ALA A 90 -14.88 7.42 -6.20
N ALA A 91 -15.14 8.57 -6.82
CA ALA A 91 -15.06 8.78 -8.27
C ALA A 91 -13.68 8.44 -8.82
N LEU A 92 -12.60 8.97 -8.23
CA LEU A 92 -11.23 8.56 -8.56
C LEU A 92 -11.00 7.06 -8.29
N GLY A 93 -11.52 6.58 -7.17
CA GLY A 93 -11.41 5.20 -6.70
C GLY A 93 -11.98 4.18 -7.67
N VAL A 94 -13.10 4.47 -8.35
CA VAL A 94 -13.67 3.60 -9.40
C VAL A 94 -12.60 3.24 -10.42
N GLY A 95 -11.96 4.25 -11.01
CA GLY A 95 -10.92 4.06 -12.01
C GLY A 95 -9.67 3.36 -11.48
N MET A 96 -9.14 3.84 -10.35
CA MET A 96 -7.90 3.32 -9.78
C MET A 96 -8.04 1.88 -9.29
N LEU A 97 -9.14 1.54 -8.59
CA LEU A 97 -9.36 0.21 -8.04
C LEU A 97 -9.67 -0.82 -9.13
N SER A 98 -10.45 -0.46 -10.16
CA SER A 98 -10.69 -1.35 -11.31
C SER A 98 -9.40 -1.64 -12.09
N ALA A 99 -8.58 -0.62 -12.33
CA ALA A 99 -7.28 -0.80 -12.98
C ALA A 99 -6.31 -1.62 -12.11
N TRP A 100 -6.25 -1.34 -10.81
CA TRP A 100 -5.43 -2.11 -9.88
C TRP A 100 -5.88 -3.57 -9.77
N SER A 101 -7.19 -3.83 -9.70
CA SER A 101 -7.76 -5.18 -9.72
C SER A 101 -7.28 -5.98 -10.93
N THR A 102 -7.32 -5.37 -12.12
CA THR A 102 -6.84 -5.99 -13.36
C THR A 102 -5.35 -6.31 -13.30
N VAL A 103 -4.51 -5.38 -12.83
CA VAL A 103 -3.05 -5.57 -12.71
C VAL A 103 -2.69 -6.60 -11.64
N TRP A 104 -3.36 -6.56 -10.50
CA TRP A 104 -3.10 -7.46 -9.39
C TRP A 104 -3.50 -8.89 -9.72
N THR A 105 -4.69 -9.09 -10.30
CA THR A 105 -5.14 -10.41 -10.76
C THR A 105 -4.29 -10.92 -11.93
N LEU A 106 -3.85 -10.06 -12.86
CA LEU A 106 -2.89 -10.46 -13.91
C LEU A 106 -1.61 -11.06 -13.30
N THR A 107 -1.12 -10.44 -12.23
CA THR A 107 0.13 -10.81 -11.57
C THR A 107 0.07 -12.24 -11.03
N PHE A 108 -0.90 -12.57 -10.19
CA PHE A 108 -0.95 -13.89 -9.53
C PHE A 108 -1.79 -14.95 -10.26
N LEU A 109 -2.63 -14.57 -11.24
CA LEU A 109 -3.37 -15.55 -12.04
C LEU A 109 -2.72 -15.85 -13.38
N VAL A 110 -2.05 -14.92 -14.04
CA VAL A 110 -1.60 -15.14 -15.44
C VAL A 110 -0.09 -15.21 -15.52
N LEU A 111 0.60 -14.24 -14.93
CA LEU A 111 2.06 -14.12 -15.03
C LEU A 111 2.78 -15.06 -14.06
N ASP A 112 2.27 -15.16 -12.83
CA ASP A 112 2.62 -16.17 -11.84
C ASP A 112 1.44 -17.16 -11.68
N ASP A 113 1.67 -18.34 -11.11
CA ASP A 113 0.62 -19.24 -10.64
C ASP A 113 0.51 -19.15 -9.12
N GLY A 114 -0.39 -18.32 -8.61
CA GLY A 114 -0.51 -18.08 -7.17
C GLY A 114 -0.64 -19.37 -6.34
N GLN A 115 -1.48 -20.33 -6.74
CA GLN A 115 -1.67 -21.55 -5.95
C GLN A 115 -0.47 -22.50 -6.01
N ALA A 116 0.31 -22.48 -7.09
CA ALA A 116 1.48 -23.34 -7.25
C ALA A 116 2.75 -22.71 -6.68
N ASP A 117 2.94 -21.40 -6.90
CA ASP A 117 4.20 -20.70 -6.67
C ASP A 117 4.25 -20.00 -5.32
N TYR A 118 3.10 -19.59 -4.75
CA TYR A 118 3.09 -18.72 -3.58
C TYR A 118 2.99 -19.50 -2.28
N LEU A 119 3.86 -19.12 -1.35
CA LEU A 119 3.88 -19.59 0.01
C LEU A 119 3.76 -18.39 0.94
N ARG A 120 3.00 -18.53 2.01
CA ARG A 120 2.94 -17.55 3.10
C ARG A 120 3.47 -18.12 4.39
N ILE A 121 3.97 -17.26 5.26
CA ILE A 121 4.41 -17.62 6.61
C ILE A 121 3.16 -17.77 7.48
N GLU A 122 3.02 -18.94 8.11
CA GLU A 122 1.94 -19.24 9.03
C GLU A 122 2.47 -19.90 10.30
N LYS A 123 1.66 -19.91 11.37
CA LYS A 123 1.95 -20.60 12.62
C LYS A 123 1.15 -21.88 12.78
N ARG A 124 1.77 -22.91 13.37
CA ARG A 124 1.08 -24.07 13.92
C ARG A 124 1.58 -24.36 15.33
N ILE A 125 0.72 -24.99 16.14
CA ILE A 125 1.09 -25.46 17.48
C ILE A 125 2.03 -26.66 17.32
N ASN A 126 3.02 -26.79 18.20
CA ASN A 126 4.00 -27.88 18.14
C ASN A 126 3.36 -29.20 18.63
N ASP A 127 3.09 -30.14 17.71
CA ASP A 127 2.41 -31.42 18.00
C ASP A 127 3.17 -32.35 18.96
N SER A 128 4.48 -32.14 19.12
CA SER A 128 5.31 -32.94 20.04
C SER A 128 4.92 -32.78 21.51
N GLN A 129 4.37 -31.63 21.92
CA GLN A 129 3.87 -31.45 23.29
C GLN A 129 2.42 -31.89 23.50
N VAL A 130 1.61 -32.00 22.44
CA VAL A 130 0.24 -32.52 22.55
C VAL A 130 0.27 -34.02 22.90
N LYS A 131 1.25 -34.76 22.36
CA LYS A 131 1.48 -36.16 22.74
C LYS A 131 2.02 -36.31 24.17
N ASP A 132 2.86 -35.41 24.64
CA ASP A 132 3.36 -35.42 26.02
C ASP A 132 2.30 -34.98 27.06
N ALA A 133 1.37 -34.09 26.69
CA ALA A 133 0.26 -33.71 27.54
C ALA A 133 -0.82 -34.81 27.65
N ILE A 134 -0.97 -35.64 26.61
CA ILE A 134 -1.86 -36.80 26.62
C ILE A 134 -1.20 -37.96 27.38
N SER A 135 0.13 -38.16 27.25
CA SER A 135 0.84 -39.23 27.97
C SER A 135 1.04 -38.95 29.47
N THR A 136 1.02 -37.68 29.89
CA THR A 136 1.10 -37.29 31.30
C THR A 136 -0.26 -37.25 32.01
N GLY A 137 -1.37 -37.41 31.28
CA GLY A 137 -2.74 -37.44 31.82
C GLY A 137 -3.26 -38.82 32.23
N GLU A 138 -2.54 -39.91 31.91
CA GLU A 138 -2.97 -41.30 32.19
C GLU A 138 -2.05 -42.02 33.18
N HIS A 139 -1.63 -41.41 34.29
CA HIS A 139 -1.11 -42.19 35.43
C HIS A 139 -1.39 -41.49 36.76
N ALA A 140 -2.66 -41.53 37.19
CA ALA A 140 -3.01 -41.39 38.60
C ALA A 140 -4.27 -42.21 38.89
N ASN A 141 -4.09 -43.50 39.16
CA ASN A 141 -4.87 -44.25 40.14
C ASN A 141 -4.29 -45.66 40.34
N GLY A 142 -3.96 -46.00 41.58
CA GLY A 142 -3.71 -47.38 42.00
C GLY A 142 -2.40 -47.60 42.78
N ILE A 143 -2.37 -47.17 44.04
CA ILE A 143 -1.42 -47.69 45.04
C ILE A 143 -1.95 -49.04 45.54
N ALA A 144 -1.14 -50.10 45.48
CA ALA A 144 -0.95 -51.06 46.59
C ALA A 144 -0.01 -52.22 46.19
N GLY A 145 0.99 -52.49 47.05
CA GLY A 145 1.42 -53.86 47.34
C GLY A 145 2.87 -54.27 47.00
N GLY A 146 3.73 -54.25 48.01
CA GLY A 146 4.54 -55.44 48.33
C GLY A 146 5.95 -55.60 47.73
N LYS A 147 6.95 -55.31 48.57
CA LYS A 147 8.22 -56.04 48.81
C LYS A 147 9.04 -56.55 47.60
N SER A 148 10.29 -56.08 47.51
CA SER A 148 11.53 -56.83 47.85
C SER A 148 12.74 -56.56 46.93
N SER A 149 13.91 -56.53 47.59
CA SER A 149 15.27 -56.83 47.10
C SER A 149 16.01 -55.92 46.11
N ALA A 150 16.95 -55.16 46.68
CA ALA A 150 18.39 -55.16 46.40
C ALA A 150 18.89 -55.23 44.93
N ARG A 151 19.66 -54.20 44.52
CA ARG A 151 21.11 -54.35 44.30
C ARG A 151 21.81 -52.99 44.16
N GLN A 152 22.89 -52.84 44.92
CA GLN A 152 23.94 -51.82 44.74
C GLN A 152 24.55 -51.90 43.34
N ILE A 153 25.08 -50.78 42.84
CA ILE A 153 26.51 -50.64 42.49
C ILE A 153 26.89 -49.16 42.62
N ASN A 154 27.98 -48.94 43.37
CA ASN A 154 28.67 -47.68 43.62
C ASN A 154 29.45 -47.21 42.39
N GLY A 155 29.71 -45.90 42.35
CA GLY A 155 30.66 -45.25 41.44
C GLY A 155 30.94 -43.81 41.88
N GLU A 156 31.58 -43.67 43.05
CA GLU A 156 32.43 -42.55 43.50
C GLU A 156 33.42 -42.11 42.39
N ALA A 157 33.99 -40.90 42.31
CA ALA A 157 34.00 -39.73 43.17
C ALA A 157 34.74 -38.57 42.46
N THR A 158 34.64 -37.37 43.07
CA THR A 158 35.69 -36.31 43.18
C THR A 158 36.10 -35.56 41.90
N GLN A 159 36.35 -34.24 41.87
CA GLN A 159 36.77 -33.33 42.94
C GLN A 159 36.58 -31.85 42.50
N THR A 160 36.00 -31.05 43.41
CA THR A 160 36.45 -29.73 43.92
C THR A 160 36.68 -28.49 43.04
N ASN A 161 35.81 -27.50 43.32
CA ASN A 161 36.07 -26.17 43.92
C ASN A 161 36.74 -24.99 43.17
N ARG A 162 36.14 -23.82 43.50
CA ARG A 162 36.56 -22.39 43.46
C ARG A 162 36.25 -21.68 42.14
N GLY A 163 35.67 -20.49 42.13
CA GLY A 163 35.27 -19.55 43.18
C GLY A 163 34.55 -18.36 42.54
N GLN A 164 33.87 -17.60 43.38
CA GLN A 164 33.12 -16.36 43.16
C GLN A 164 33.46 -15.55 41.89
N ASP A 165 32.43 -15.15 41.15
CA ASP A 165 32.13 -13.72 41.09
C ASP A 165 30.66 -13.41 40.81
N LYS A 166 30.12 -12.52 41.64
CA LYS A 166 28.76 -12.00 41.60
C LYS A 166 28.71 -10.86 40.59
N ASN A 167 27.88 -11.01 39.56
CA ASN A 167 27.16 -9.90 38.93
C ASN A 167 25.93 -10.47 38.20
N GLU A 168 24.91 -10.82 38.99
CA GLU A 168 23.56 -11.06 38.50
C GLU A 168 22.98 -9.75 37.96
N VAL A 169 23.15 -9.48 36.67
CA VAL A 169 22.16 -8.71 35.94
C VAL A 169 21.01 -9.66 35.67
N LYS A 170 20.00 -9.63 36.55
CA LYS A 170 18.68 -10.23 36.29
C LYS A 170 18.07 -9.57 35.06
N SER A 171 18.42 -10.07 33.88
CA SER A 171 17.59 -9.87 32.70
C SER A 171 16.31 -10.66 32.96
N ILE A 172 15.26 -9.95 33.33
CA ILE A 172 13.88 -10.45 33.26
C ILE A 172 13.57 -10.52 31.75
N ALA A 173 14.17 -11.47 31.07
CA ALA A 173 13.64 -12.01 29.84
C ALA A 173 12.45 -12.84 30.28
N SER A 174 11.25 -12.27 30.19
CA SER A 174 10.02 -13.04 30.22
C SER A 174 10.04 -13.97 29.01
N THR A 175 10.61 -15.15 29.19
CA THR A 175 10.58 -16.25 28.24
C THR A 175 9.13 -16.71 28.12
N GLN A 176 8.36 -16.08 27.22
CA GLN A 176 7.16 -16.70 26.71
C GLN A 176 7.62 -17.96 25.97
N LYS A 177 7.34 -19.13 26.55
CA LYS A 177 7.46 -20.42 25.86
C LYS A 177 6.83 -20.27 24.47
N GLN A 178 7.63 -20.49 23.44
CA GLN A 178 7.20 -20.38 22.05
C GLN A 178 6.49 -21.69 21.69
N ASP A 179 5.21 -21.78 22.04
CA ASP A 179 4.37 -22.97 21.80
C ASP A 179 3.97 -23.15 20.31
N SER A 180 4.41 -22.24 19.44
CA SER A 180 4.08 -22.22 18.01
C SER A 180 5.33 -22.15 17.13
N VAL A 181 5.39 -23.00 16.11
CA VAL A 181 6.46 -23.04 15.10
C VAL A 181 5.98 -22.37 13.82
N TYR A 182 6.83 -21.55 13.20
CA TYR A 182 6.55 -20.94 11.89
C TYR A 182 6.90 -21.90 10.76
N TYR A 183 6.09 -21.91 9.70
CA TYR A 183 6.33 -22.71 8.50
C TYR A 183 5.82 -21.99 7.25
N TRP A 184 6.33 -22.41 6.09
CA TRP A 184 5.80 -21.97 4.80
C TRP A 184 4.53 -22.76 4.46
N GLN A 185 3.38 -22.07 4.47
CA GLN A 185 2.09 -22.62 4.09
C GLN A 185 1.86 -22.47 2.57
N PRO A 186 1.80 -23.59 1.81
CA PRO A 186 1.31 -23.57 0.43
C PRO A 186 -0.20 -23.40 0.39
N TYR A 187 -0.77 -23.28 -0.82
CA TYR A 187 -2.22 -23.28 -0.99
C TYR A 187 -2.89 -24.46 -0.23
N PRO A 188 -3.85 -24.20 0.68
CA PRO A 188 -4.45 -25.24 1.52
C PRO A 188 -5.20 -26.31 0.72
N LEU A 189 -4.78 -27.57 0.88
CA LEU A 189 -5.43 -28.71 0.21
C LEU A 189 -6.78 -29.07 0.83
N VAL A 190 -6.94 -28.85 2.13
CA VAL A 190 -8.13 -29.20 2.91
C VAL A 190 -8.67 -27.96 3.61
N GLY A 191 -10.00 -27.87 3.72
CA GLY A 191 -10.68 -26.83 4.48
C GLY A 191 -11.01 -25.58 3.67
N TRP A 192 -12.31 -25.27 3.58
CA TRP A 192 -12.79 -24.11 2.82
C TRP A 192 -12.41 -22.78 3.48
N LYS A 193 -12.39 -22.74 4.82
CA LYS A 193 -12.06 -21.53 5.58
C LYS A 193 -10.60 -21.16 5.40
N GLU A 194 -9.72 -22.14 5.42
CA GLU A 194 -8.28 -22.02 5.23
C GLU A 194 -7.97 -21.53 3.82
N ARG A 195 -8.66 -22.07 2.80
CA ARG A 195 -8.56 -21.57 1.42
C ARG A 195 -9.04 -20.14 1.31
N LEU A 196 -10.20 -19.81 1.89
CA LEU A 196 -10.74 -18.45 1.86
C LEU A 196 -9.79 -17.46 2.54
N ASP A 197 -9.27 -17.78 3.73
CA ASP A 197 -8.29 -16.94 4.42
C ASP A 197 -6.99 -16.77 3.61
N TRP A 198 -6.49 -17.84 2.99
CA TRP A 198 -5.32 -17.78 2.12
C TRP A 198 -5.55 -16.89 0.88
N VAL A 199 -6.72 -17.02 0.24
CA VAL A 199 -7.09 -16.19 -0.92
C VAL A 199 -7.27 -14.73 -0.51
N LEU A 200 -8.00 -14.44 0.57
CA LEU A 200 -8.21 -13.07 1.05
C LEU A 200 -6.89 -12.40 1.47
N ASP A 201 -5.94 -13.14 2.03
CA ASP A 201 -4.61 -12.63 2.35
C ASP A 201 -3.83 -12.21 1.09
N ILE A 202 -3.92 -12.94 -0.03
CA ILE A 202 -3.35 -12.48 -1.31
C ILE A 202 -3.98 -11.17 -1.79
N PHE A 203 -5.30 -11.00 -1.62
CA PHE A 203 -5.98 -9.77 -2.05
C PHE A 203 -5.67 -8.57 -1.15
N THR A 204 -5.21 -8.79 0.07
CA THR A 204 -4.97 -7.73 1.06
C THR A 204 -3.50 -7.48 1.37
N THR A 205 -2.60 -8.37 0.94
CA THR A 205 -1.16 -8.25 1.12
C THR A 205 -0.48 -7.88 -0.22
N PHE A 206 -0.16 -6.60 -0.41
CA PHE A 206 0.48 -6.11 -1.65
C PHE A 206 2.02 -6.07 -1.62
N ARG A 207 2.63 -6.00 -0.43
CA ARG A 207 4.10 -5.97 -0.26
C ARG A 207 4.73 -7.34 -0.02
N GLY A 208 3.93 -8.34 0.35
CA GLY A 208 4.36 -9.72 0.51
C GLY A 208 5.37 -9.94 1.62
N HIS A 209 5.34 -9.15 2.71
CA HIS A 209 6.34 -9.27 3.77
C HIS A 209 6.33 -10.66 4.41
N GLY A 210 5.15 -11.25 4.60
CA GLY A 210 4.96 -12.63 5.05
C GLY A 210 4.87 -13.66 3.92
N TRP A 211 5.25 -13.31 2.68
CA TRP A 211 5.11 -14.16 1.50
C TRP A 211 6.46 -14.38 0.81
N ASN A 212 6.60 -15.49 0.09
CA ASN A 212 7.86 -15.83 -0.60
C ASN A 212 8.18 -14.90 -1.80
N TRP A 213 7.19 -14.17 -2.32
CA TRP A 213 7.36 -13.19 -3.40
C TRP A 213 7.72 -11.77 -2.91
N ARG A 214 7.94 -11.60 -1.60
CA ARG A 214 8.33 -10.35 -0.91
C ARG A 214 9.08 -9.35 -1.79
N VAL A 215 8.59 -8.11 -1.82
CA VAL A 215 9.23 -7.04 -2.60
C VAL A 215 10.58 -6.62 -2.04
N SER A 216 11.47 -6.16 -2.92
CA SER A 216 12.82 -5.72 -2.53
C SER A 216 12.81 -4.50 -1.61
N GLY A 217 13.75 -4.46 -0.65
CA GLY A 217 13.96 -3.34 0.27
C GLY A 217 13.20 -3.42 1.59
N LEU A 218 12.37 -4.45 1.80
CA LEU A 218 11.73 -4.72 3.08
C LEU A 218 12.76 -5.23 4.13
N PRO A 219 12.56 -4.93 5.43
CA PRO A 219 13.45 -5.42 6.49
C PRO A 219 13.41 -6.93 6.62
N SER A 220 14.54 -7.58 6.91
CA SER A 220 14.65 -9.05 6.99
C SER A 220 13.63 -9.68 7.95
N ILE A 221 13.29 -10.94 7.70
CA ILE A 221 12.46 -11.73 8.62
C ILE A 221 13.23 -11.88 9.95
N PRO A 222 12.57 -11.78 11.12
CA PRO A 222 13.24 -11.99 12.40
C PRO A 222 13.99 -13.33 12.47
N PRO A 223 15.23 -13.38 13.01
CA PRO A 223 16.06 -14.58 12.98
C PRO A 223 15.41 -15.83 13.59
N ALA A 224 14.63 -15.66 14.66
CA ALA A 224 13.90 -16.77 15.30
C ALA A 224 12.85 -17.38 14.37
N ILE A 225 12.16 -16.56 13.57
CA ILE A 225 11.19 -17.03 12.58
C ILE A 225 11.92 -17.71 11.43
N MET A 226 13.04 -17.14 10.98
CA MET A 226 13.85 -17.72 9.91
C MET A 226 14.40 -19.10 10.29
N HIS A 227 14.80 -19.28 11.56
CA HIS A 227 15.22 -20.57 12.09
C HIS A 227 14.10 -21.61 11.98
N ASP A 228 12.88 -21.27 12.42
CA ASP A 228 11.73 -22.17 12.33
C ASP A 228 11.40 -22.53 10.87
N LEU A 229 11.43 -21.55 9.95
CA LEU A 229 11.20 -21.77 8.53
C LEU A 229 12.24 -22.70 7.89
N ASN A 230 13.52 -22.54 8.24
CA ASN A 230 14.60 -23.41 7.73
C ASN A 230 14.52 -24.82 8.33
N SER A 231 14.09 -24.95 9.58
CA SER A 231 13.93 -26.26 10.24
C SER A 231 12.73 -27.06 9.72
N THR A 232 11.69 -26.37 9.24
CA THR A 232 10.44 -27.01 8.78
C THR A 232 10.40 -27.27 7.27
N THR A 233 11.32 -26.69 6.51
CA THR A 233 11.33 -26.76 5.05
C THR A 233 12.68 -27.32 4.59
N MET A 234 12.69 -28.46 3.90
CA MET A 234 13.92 -29.05 3.34
C MET A 234 14.54 -28.11 2.30
N ASP A 235 15.46 -27.22 2.69
CA ASP A 235 16.39 -26.43 1.85
C ASP A 235 15.86 -25.67 0.60
N VAL A 236 14.55 -25.68 0.29
CA VAL A 236 14.02 -25.14 -0.97
C VAL A 236 14.10 -23.61 -1.05
N TYR A 237 14.18 -22.92 0.09
CA TYR A 237 14.16 -21.45 0.13
C TYR A 237 15.30 -20.87 0.96
N SER A 238 16.41 -20.57 0.30
CA SER A 238 17.44 -19.68 0.83
C SER A 238 16.99 -18.22 0.70
N GLU A 239 16.95 -17.47 1.81
CA GLU A 239 16.69 -16.03 1.77
C GLU A 239 17.71 -15.35 0.83
N LYS A 240 17.24 -14.50 -0.09
CA LYS A 240 18.14 -13.70 -0.93
C LYS A 240 18.94 -12.76 -0.02
N PRO A 241 20.25 -12.56 -0.25
CA PRO A 241 21.10 -11.75 0.61
C PRO A 241 20.47 -10.39 0.92
N THR A 242 20.39 -10.08 2.22
CA THR A 242 19.67 -8.95 2.78
C THR A 242 20.34 -7.63 2.36
N LYS A 243 19.72 -6.93 1.41
CA LYS A 243 20.03 -5.52 1.19
C LYS A 243 19.60 -4.74 2.44
N PRO A 244 20.27 -3.62 2.78
CA PRO A 244 19.87 -2.78 3.90
C PRO A 244 18.39 -2.41 3.78
N SER A 245 17.64 -2.53 4.89
CA SER A 245 16.23 -2.19 4.90
C SER A 245 16.03 -0.74 4.49
N LEU A 246 15.09 -0.50 3.58
CA LEU A 246 14.67 0.85 3.20
C LEU A 246 13.62 1.41 4.16
N PHE A 247 13.01 0.54 4.97
CA PHE A 247 11.89 0.86 5.84
C PHE A 247 12.20 0.51 7.29
N ARG A 248 11.73 1.34 8.21
CA ARG A 248 11.76 1.02 9.62
C ARG A 248 10.75 -0.10 9.90
N THR A 249 11.06 -0.96 10.86
CA THR A 249 10.13 -1.93 11.42
C THR A 249 10.35 -2.00 12.92
N SER A 250 9.39 -2.57 13.64
CA SER A 250 9.50 -2.84 15.07
C SER A 250 9.07 -4.27 15.37
N SER A 251 9.74 -4.93 16.30
CA SER A 251 9.44 -6.31 16.69
C SER A 251 8.35 -6.42 17.75
N THR A 252 7.98 -5.32 18.43
CA THR A 252 7.02 -5.35 19.54
C THR A 252 5.68 -4.73 19.15
N ARG A 253 4.60 -5.38 19.59
CA ARG A 253 3.21 -4.91 19.40
C ARG A 253 3.03 -3.47 19.88
N ALA A 254 3.51 -3.16 21.08
CA ALA A 254 3.34 -1.84 21.67
C ALA A 254 4.06 -0.74 20.87
N ALA A 255 5.24 -1.02 20.31
CA ALA A 255 5.96 -0.05 19.48
C ALA A 255 5.25 0.21 18.15
N VAL A 256 4.80 -0.85 17.45
CA VAL A 256 4.07 -0.71 16.17
C VAL A 256 2.78 0.08 16.37
N VAL A 257 1.99 -0.26 17.39
CA VAL A 257 0.71 0.42 17.66
C VAL A 257 0.95 1.88 18.05
N ARG A 258 1.86 2.16 19.00
CA ARG A 258 2.18 3.54 19.39
C ARG A 258 2.69 4.37 18.21
N HIS A 259 3.55 3.80 17.38
CA HIS A 259 4.09 4.47 16.21
C HIS A 259 3.00 4.82 15.20
N ASN A 260 2.10 3.89 14.87
CA ASN A 260 1.03 4.13 13.92
C ASN A 260 -0.06 5.06 14.45
N ILE A 261 -0.36 5.02 15.77
CA ILE A 261 -1.24 6.02 16.40
C ILE A 261 -0.61 7.42 16.32
N TYR A 262 0.70 7.53 16.59
CA TYR A 262 1.40 8.81 16.45
C TYR A 262 1.34 9.32 15.01
N ILE A 263 1.60 8.46 14.02
CA ILE A 263 1.46 8.80 12.60
C ILE A 263 0.05 9.30 12.30
N PHE A 264 -0.97 8.53 12.67
CA PHE A 264 -2.37 8.88 12.45
C PHE A 264 -2.70 10.26 13.03
N MET A 265 -2.37 10.50 14.30
CA MET A 265 -2.67 11.78 14.97
C MET A 265 -1.90 12.95 14.35
N LYS A 266 -0.60 12.77 14.07
CA LYS A 266 0.22 13.79 13.40
C LYS A 266 -0.36 14.15 12.03
N ASP A 267 -0.63 13.14 11.20
CA ASP A 267 -1.07 13.35 9.83
C ASP A 267 -2.49 13.90 9.78
N TYR A 268 -3.35 13.53 10.72
CA TYR A 268 -4.68 14.11 10.87
C TYR A 268 -4.58 15.63 11.05
N LEU A 269 -3.74 16.11 11.98
CA LEU A 269 -3.55 17.54 12.24
C LEU A 269 -2.93 18.26 11.03
N ILE A 270 -1.98 17.61 10.34
CA ILE A 270 -1.37 18.17 9.13
C ILE A 270 -2.41 18.27 7.99
N LEU A 271 -3.25 17.26 7.81
CA LEU A 271 -4.33 17.30 6.83
C LEU A 271 -5.35 18.37 7.16
N ASP A 272 -5.66 18.60 8.44
CA ASP A 272 -6.53 19.69 8.86
C ASP A 272 -5.96 21.05 8.45
N LEU A 273 -4.65 21.25 8.67
CA LEU A 273 -3.94 22.43 8.20
C LEU A 273 -3.98 22.56 6.67
N ILE A 274 -3.64 21.49 5.95
CA ILE A 274 -3.62 21.52 4.48
C ILE A 274 -5.00 21.84 3.91
N LYS A 275 -6.06 21.18 4.40
CA LYS A 275 -7.44 21.47 3.97
C LYS A 275 -7.87 22.89 4.31
N THR A 276 -7.42 23.43 5.44
CA THR A 276 -7.62 24.84 5.81
C THR A 276 -6.92 25.79 4.83
N LEU A 277 -5.73 25.46 4.33
CA LEU A 277 -5.07 26.27 3.29
C LEU A 277 -5.83 26.17 1.96
N MET A 278 -6.23 24.96 1.57
CA MET A 278 -6.90 24.71 0.29
C MET A 278 -8.25 25.43 0.16
N VAL A 279 -9.00 25.58 1.25
CA VAL A 279 -10.28 26.30 1.22
C VAL A 279 -10.13 27.80 0.90
N HIS A 280 -8.92 28.37 1.01
CA HIS A 280 -8.64 29.78 0.72
C HIS A 280 -7.95 30.04 -0.63
N ASP A 281 -7.73 29.02 -1.44
CA ASP A 281 -7.11 29.15 -2.76
C ASP A 281 -8.01 28.54 -3.85
N PRO A 282 -8.58 29.36 -4.77
CA PRO A 282 -9.47 28.89 -5.83
C PRO A 282 -8.89 27.80 -6.73
N TYR A 283 -7.57 27.67 -6.78
CA TYR A 283 -6.92 26.54 -7.45
C TYR A 283 -7.44 25.21 -6.91
N PHE A 284 -7.63 25.05 -5.60
CA PHE A 284 -8.13 23.77 -5.05
C PHE A 284 -9.63 23.57 -5.21
N TRP A 285 -10.33 24.54 -5.82
CA TRP A 285 -11.77 24.46 -6.09
C TRP A 285 -12.06 24.00 -7.53
N GLY A 286 -11.02 23.84 -8.36
CA GLY A 286 -11.13 23.42 -9.76
C GLY A 286 -10.63 24.46 -10.77
N ASP A 287 -10.25 25.66 -10.35
CA ASP A 287 -9.79 26.74 -11.23
C ASP A 287 -8.25 26.72 -11.40
N ILE A 288 -7.75 25.93 -12.34
CA ILE A 288 -6.31 25.87 -12.65
C ILE A 288 -5.74 27.17 -13.25
N HIS A 289 -6.60 28.03 -13.79
CA HIS A 289 -6.20 29.28 -14.44
C HIS A 289 -6.34 30.48 -13.52
N THR A 290 -6.64 30.26 -12.24
CA THR A 290 -6.91 31.32 -11.30
C THR A 290 -5.72 32.29 -11.17
N THR A 291 -6.01 33.57 -11.37
CA THR A 291 -5.05 34.67 -11.18
C THR A 291 -5.03 35.17 -9.74
N ARG A 292 -5.95 34.69 -8.89
CA ARG A 292 -6.05 35.05 -7.49
C ARG A 292 -4.93 34.36 -6.70
N PRO A 293 -4.01 35.12 -6.07
CA PRO A 293 -2.95 34.53 -5.26
C PRO A 293 -3.52 34.02 -3.92
N PRO A 294 -2.98 32.93 -3.35
CA PRO A 294 -3.40 32.41 -2.05
C PRO A 294 -3.18 33.43 -0.93
N THR A 295 -4.21 33.67 -0.13
CA THR A 295 -4.23 34.68 0.94
C THR A 295 -3.33 34.31 2.12
N TYR A 296 -3.04 33.03 2.33
CA TYR A 296 -2.14 32.58 3.40
C TYR A 296 -0.64 32.83 3.11
N LEU A 297 -0.27 33.17 1.86
CA LEU A 297 1.12 33.53 1.56
C LEU A 297 1.43 34.99 1.97
N PRO A 298 2.64 35.29 2.46
CA PRO A 298 3.10 36.67 2.65
C PRO A 298 3.06 37.49 1.35
N PRO A 299 2.83 38.81 1.41
CA PRO A 299 2.68 39.67 0.22
C PRO A 299 3.82 39.53 -0.80
N ILE A 300 5.07 39.41 -0.33
CA ILE A 300 6.25 39.28 -1.22
C ILE A 300 6.21 38.00 -2.07
N LEU A 301 5.63 36.91 -1.54
CA LEU A 301 5.50 35.64 -2.26
C LEU A 301 4.29 35.64 -3.19
N ARG A 302 3.24 36.43 -2.89
CA ARG A 302 2.05 36.57 -3.77
C ARG A 302 2.38 37.24 -5.10
N CYS A 303 3.46 38.01 -5.17
CA CYS A 303 3.93 38.62 -6.43
C CYS A 303 4.72 37.65 -7.32
N SER A 304 5.11 36.47 -6.81
CA SER A 304 5.95 35.52 -7.53
C SER A 304 5.14 34.32 -8.02
N HIS A 305 5.00 34.21 -9.34
CA HIS A 305 4.34 33.04 -9.97
C HIS A 305 5.03 31.72 -9.58
N LEU A 306 6.36 31.73 -9.48
CA LEU A 306 7.14 30.57 -9.02
C LEU A 306 6.75 30.16 -7.59
N ALA A 307 6.66 31.12 -6.68
CA ALA A 307 6.32 30.84 -5.28
C ALA A 307 4.89 30.32 -5.13
N ILE A 308 3.93 30.90 -5.85
CA ILE A 308 2.54 30.43 -5.88
C ILE A 308 2.47 28.98 -6.39
N ARG A 309 3.06 28.71 -7.56
CA ARG A 309 3.05 27.37 -8.14
C ARG A 309 3.75 26.34 -7.24
N MET A 310 4.91 26.70 -6.67
CA MET A 310 5.60 25.85 -5.68
C MET A 310 4.71 25.54 -4.48
N SER A 311 4.01 26.55 -3.94
CA SER A 311 3.12 26.36 -2.79
C SER A 311 1.98 25.39 -3.11
N ARG A 312 1.33 25.54 -4.27
CA ARG A 312 0.24 24.66 -4.72
C ARG A 312 0.73 23.23 -4.91
N ILE A 313 1.86 23.03 -5.57
CA ILE A 313 2.47 21.70 -5.75
C ILE A 313 2.83 21.06 -4.40
N LEU A 314 3.40 21.81 -3.46
CA LEU A 314 3.78 21.29 -2.14
C LEU A 314 2.56 20.93 -1.30
N ILE A 315 1.49 21.72 -1.36
CA ILE A 315 0.21 21.43 -0.71
C ILE A 315 -0.42 20.17 -1.32
N SER A 316 -0.48 20.07 -2.65
CA SER A 316 -0.97 18.88 -3.37
C SER A 316 -0.16 17.62 -3.04
N LEU A 317 1.18 17.72 -3.01
CA LEU A 317 2.04 16.61 -2.60
C LEU A 317 1.79 16.24 -1.13
N GLY A 318 1.62 17.23 -0.26
CA GLY A 318 1.34 17.06 1.17
C GLY A 318 0.05 16.28 1.38
N ILE A 319 -1.08 16.72 0.80
CA ILE A 319 -2.36 16.03 0.97
C ILE A 319 -2.30 14.59 0.46
N LEU A 320 -1.70 14.34 -0.71
CA LEU A 320 -1.55 12.98 -1.25
C LEU A 320 -0.71 12.11 -0.31
N ARG A 321 0.42 12.63 0.18
CA ARG A 321 1.31 11.90 1.08
C ARG A 321 0.63 11.55 2.39
N PHE A 322 0.11 12.55 3.11
CA PHE A 322 -0.40 12.36 4.46
C PHE A 322 -1.73 11.60 4.47
N ALA A 323 -2.58 11.76 3.45
CA ALA A 323 -3.80 10.95 3.32
C ALA A 323 -3.47 9.45 3.12
N LEU A 324 -2.50 9.12 2.26
CA LEU A 324 -2.04 7.74 2.09
C LEU A 324 -1.45 7.17 3.38
N GLU A 325 -0.66 7.98 4.09
CA GLU A 325 -0.03 7.56 5.33
C GLU A 325 -1.05 7.27 6.45
N ILE A 326 -2.11 8.09 6.57
CA ILE A 326 -3.26 7.81 7.44
C ILE A 326 -3.89 6.47 7.07
N ILE A 327 -4.29 6.28 5.80
CA ILE A 327 -4.99 5.07 5.36
C ILE A 327 -4.17 3.82 5.69
N PHE A 328 -2.85 3.86 5.42
CA PHE A 328 -2.01 2.72 5.71
C PHE A 328 -1.71 2.52 7.20
N SER A 329 -1.73 3.57 8.03
CA SER A 329 -1.55 3.45 9.49
C SER A 329 -2.72 2.73 10.17
N LEU A 330 -3.93 2.77 9.57
CA LEU A 330 -5.11 2.08 10.08
C LEU A 330 -4.93 0.56 10.11
N GLY A 331 -4.24 -0.01 9.11
CA GLY A 331 -4.00 -1.46 9.03
C GLY A 331 -3.28 -2.02 10.27
N PRO A 332 -2.07 -1.57 10.59
CA PRO A 332 -1.36 -1.98 11.81
C PRO A 332 -2.14 -1.69 13.10
N ILE A 333 -2.83 -0.55 13.21
CA ILE A 333 -3.66 -0.23 14.38
C ILE A 333 -4.76 -1.29 14.55
N PHE A 334 -5.41 -1.68 13.47
CA PHE A 334 -6.48 -2.67 13.50
C PHE A 334 -5.95 -4.11 13.71
N PHE A 335 -5.06 -4.58 12.84
CA PHE A 335 -4.60 -5.97 12.85
C PHE A 335 -3.67 -6.29 14.03
N VAL A 336 -2.72 -5.42 14.36
CA VAL A 336 -1.77 -5.63 15.47
C VAL A 336 -2.36 -5.11 16.79
N GLY A 337 -3.03 -3.97 16.75
CA GLY A 337 -3.62 -3.34 17.94
C GLY A 337 -4.92 -4.01 18.38
N ILE A 338 -5.97 -4.00 17.56
CA ILE A 338 -7.31 -4.44 17.97
C ILE A 338 -7.44 -5.97 17.95
N LEU A 339 -7.03 -6.63 16.87
CA LEU A 339 -7.20 -8.07 16.73
C LEU A 339 -6.05 -8.86 17.39
N GLY A 340 -4.81 -8.48 17.08
CA GLY A 340 -3.60 -9.10 17.60
C GLY A 340 -3.37 -10.54 17.09
N PRO A 341 -2.23 -11.14 17.47
CA PRO A 341 -1.79 -12.42 16.91
C PRO A 341 -2.66 -13.61 17.35
N LYS A 342 -3.43 -13.48 18.43
CA LYS A 342 -4.36 -14.53 18.87
C LYS A 342 -5.54 -14.73 17.93
N ARG A 343 -6.02 -13.66 17.29
CA ARG A 343 -7.18 -13.71 16.37
C ARG A 343 -6.78 -13.77 14.90
N MET A 344 -5.64 -13.18 14.56
CA MET A 344 -5.18 -13.04 13.17
C MET A 344 -3.89 -13.84 12.87
N SER A 345 -3.44 -14.71 13.79
CA SER A 345 -2.18 -15.44 13.64
C SER A 345 -1.02 -14.50 13.26
N VAL A 346 -0.24 -14.83 12.23
CA VAL A 346 0.88 -14.03 11.71
C VAL A 346 0.45 -12.62 11.28
N ARG A 347 -0.78 -12.44 10.78
CA ARG A 347 -1.30 -11.13 10.38
C ARG A 347 -1.47 -10.18 11.58
N GLY A 348 -1.53 -10.70 12.80
CA GLY A 348 -1.57 -9.88 14.02
C GLY A 348 -0.19 -9.49 14.56
N GLU A 349 0.91 -9.85 13.89
CA GLU A 349 2.25 -9.66 14.41
C GLU A 349 2.92 -8.36 14.00
N ALA A 350 3.73 -7.82 14.90
CA ALA A 350 4.38 -6.53 14.75
C ALA A 350 5.36 -6.47 13.56
N TRP A 351 6.16 -7.54 13.36
CA TRP A 351 7.23 -7.53 12.36
C TRP A 351 6.71 -7.44 10.91
N LEU A 352 5.45 -7.81 10.67
CA LEU A 352 4.81 -7.82 9.35
C LEU A 352 4.55 -6.41 8.79
N TYR A 353 4.59 -5.38 9.64
CA TYR A 353 4.16 -4.02 9.31
C TYR A 353 5.32 -3.00 9.36
N PRO A 354 6.27 -3.05 8.40
CA PRO A 354 7.24 -1.99 8.23
C PRO A 354 6.60 -0.70 7.72
N ASP A 355 7.26 0.42 7.95
CA ASP A 355 6.83 1.73 7.47
C ASP A 355 6.56 1.71 5.96
N GLN A 356 5.58 2.50 5.52
CA GLN A 356 5.14 2.50 4.13
C GLN A 356 6.05 3.30 3.21
N PHE A 357 6.65 4.35 3.75
CA PHE A 357 7.54 5.24 3.05
C PHE A 357 8.95 5.12 3.60
N GLY A 358 9.94 5.25 2.72
CA GLY A 358 11.34 5.16 3.10
C GLY A 358 11.92 6.51 3.53
N SER A 359 13.23 6.52 3.72
CA SER A 359 13.96 7.72 4.09
C SER A 359 14.14 8.68 2.90
N LEU A 360 13.93 9.99 3.14
CA LEU A 360 14.25 11.05 2.16
C LEU A 360 15.73 11.07 1.76
N SER A 361 16.62 10.49 2.58
CA SER A 361 18.04 10.31 2.23
C SER A 361 18.24 9.56 0.91
N ALA A 362 17.30 8.70 0.51
CA ALA A 362 17.36 8.01 -0.77
C ALA A 362 17.34 8.98 -1.96
N VAL A 363 16.65 10.12 -1.85
CA VAL A 363 16.61 11.17 -2.90
C VAL A 363 17.97 11.84 -3.03
N PHE A 364 18.65 12.11 -1.92
CA PHE A 364 20.02 12.63 -1.93
C PHE A 364 20.99 11.62 -2.57
N GLU A 365 20.83 10.32 -2.29
CA GLU A 365 21.79 9.31 -2.77
C GLU A 365 21.54 8.86 -4.21
N LYS A 366 20.27 8.81 -4.66
CA LYS A 366 19.87 8.20 -5.94
C LYS A 366 18.98 9.10 -6.81
N GLY A 367 18.74 10.34 -6.41
CA GLY A 367 17.93 11.29 -7.18
C GLY A 367 16.51 10.79 -7.44
N LEU A 368 16.06 10.90 -8.68
CA LEU A 368 14.70 10.56 -9.10
C LEU A 368 14.41 9.06 -8.94
N ALA A 369 15.41 8.20 -9.17
CA ALA A 369 15.31 6.77 -8.90
C ALA A 369 15.18 6.47 -7.40
N GLY A 370 15.81 7.30 -6.55
CA GLY A 370 15.67 7.24 -5.09
C GLY A 370 14.28 7.66 -4.62
N TRP A 371 13.69 8.68 -5.27
CA TRP A 371 12.33 9.12 -4.99
C TRP A 371 11.33 7.97 -5.17
N TRP A 372 11.28 7.39 -6.38
CA TRP A 372 10.28 6.37 -6.70
C TRP A 372 10.63 4.96 -6.22
N GLY A 373 11.92 4.64 -6.12
CA GLY A 373 12.37 3.28 -5.79
C GLY A 373 12.60 3.02 -4.30
N ALA A 374 12.59 4.05 -3.46
CA ALA A 374 12.90 3.91 -2.03
C ALA A 374 12.12 4.86 -1.12
N TYR A 375 11.95 6.14 -1.48
CA TYR A 375 11.27 7.11 -0.62
C TYR A 375 9.74 6.99 -0.71
N TRP A 376 9.17 7.10 -1.91
CA TRP A 376 7.73 6.98 -2.16
C TRP A 376 7.24 5.56 -1.83
N HIS A 377 5.98 5.41 -1.46
CA HIS A 377 5.44 4.14 -0.96
C HIS A 377 5.64 2.99 -1.97
N GLN A 378 5.95 1.80 -1.47
CA GLN A 378 6.21 0.61 -2.29
C GLN A 378 5.09 -0.43 -2.25
N THR A 379 3.90 0.00 -1.82
CA THR A 379 2.73 -0.86 -1.61
C THR A 379 2.42 -1.72 -2.84
N PHE A 380 2.44 -1.11 -4.03
CA PHE A 380 2.00 -1.74 -5.28
C PHE A 380 3.15 -2.35 -6.12
N ARG A 381 4.37 -2.38 -5.56
CA ARG A 381 5.60 -2.72 -6.31
C ARG A 381 5.52 -4.06 -7.05
N LYS A 382 4.99 -5.12 -6.41
CA LYS A 382 4.88 -6.45 -7.03
C LYS A 382 4.04 -6.42 -8.30
N GLY A 383 2.92 -5.71 -8.30
CA GLY A 383 2.03 -5.57 -9.47
C GLY A 383 2.68 -4.81 -10.63
N PHE A 384 3.69 -3.97 -10.36
CA PHE A 384 4.43 -3.25 -11.41
C PHE A 384 5.66 -4.03 -11.89
N GLU A 385 6.35 -4.73 -10.98
CA GLU A 385 7.58 -5.47 -11.30
C GLU A 385 7.31 -6.78 -12.08
N THR A 386 6.26 -7.54 -11.74
CA THR A 386 5.99 -8.85 -12.38
C THR A 386 5.71 -8.73 -13.89
N PRO A 387 4.87 -7.79 -14.38
CA PRO A 387 4.69 -7.57 -15.80
C PRO A 387 6.00 -7.19 -16.51
N GLY A 388 6.79 -6.29 -15.92
CA GLY A 388 8.08 -5.89 -16.49
C GLY A 388 9.06 -7.05 -16.61
N ALA A 389 9.15 -7.91 -15.59
CA ALA A 389 9.98 -9.11 -15.62
C ALA A 389 9.51 -10.11 -16.69
N SER A 390 8.20 -10.23 -16.89
CA SER A 390 7.61 -11.11 -17.90
C SER A 390 7.90 -10.64 -19.32
N VAL A 391 7.83 -9.33 -19.58
CA VAL A 391 8.23 -8.73 -20.86
C VAL A 391 9.72 -8.95 -21.14
N VAL A 392 10.58 -8.74 -20.13
CA VAL A 392 12.03 -8.99 -20.26
C VAL A 392 12.34 -10.44 -20.62
N ARG A 393 11.64 -11.40 -19.98
CA ARG A 393 11.76 -12.83 -20.30
C ARG A 393 11.30 -13.13 -21.72
N LEU A 394 10.17 -12.56 -22.15
CA LEU A 394 9.64 -12.73 -23.51
C LEU A 394 10.59 -12.18 -24.58
N MET A 395 11.29 -11.09 -24.29
CA MET A 395 12.29 -10.49 -25.17
C MET A 395 13.66 -11.22 -25.15
N GLY A 396 13.84 -12.25 -24.31
CA GLY A 396 15.12 -12.95 -24.17
C GLY A 396 16.25 -12.08 -23.61
N LEU A 397 15.92 -11.03 -22.85
CA LEU A 397 16.92 -10.11 -22.30
C LEU A 397 17.51 -10.65 -20.99
N GLU A 398 18.83 -10.51 -20.82
CA GLU A 398 19.51 -10.82 -19.56
C GLU A 398 18.94 -9.98 -18.40
N PRO A 399 18.36 -10.57 -17.35
CA PRO A 399 17.55 -9.85 -16.35
C PRO A 399 18.26 -8.68 -15.65
N LYS A 400 19.59 -8.74 -15.54
CA LYS A 400 20.40 -7.71 -14.86
C LYS A 400 21.02 -6.68 -15.81
N SER A 401 20.84 -6.86 -17.12
CA SER A 401 21.37 -5.97 -18.15
C SER A 401 20.70 -4.59 -18.12
N THR A 402 21.37 -3.57 -18.68
CA THR A 402 20.81 -2.22 -18.79
C THR A 402 19.51 -2.20 -19.62
N PRO A 403 19.42 -2.86 -20.80
CA PRO A 403 18.18 -2.93 -21.56
C PRO A 403 17.02 -3.54 -20.74
N ALA A 404 17.27 -4.63 -20.01
CA ALA A 404 16.25 -5.26 -19.17
C ALA A 404 15.74 -4.31 -18.06
N ARG A 405 16.64 -3.58 -17.40
CA ARG A 405 16.25 -2.59 -16.37
C ARG A 405 15.45 -1.43 -16.96
N THR A 406 15.81 -0.98 -18.17
CA THR A 406 15.06 0.07 -18.87
C THR A 406 13.66 -0.42 -19.23
N VAL A 407 13.52 -1.61 -19.82
CA VAL A 407 12.20 -2.19 -20.15
C VAL A 407 11.33 -2.31 -18.89
N GLN A 408 11.87 -2.87 -17.80
CA GLN A 408 11.14 -2.98 -16.53
C GLN A 408 10.70 -1.60 -16.00
N LEU A 409 11.56 -0.59 -16.08
CA LEU A 409 11.24 0.77 -15.66
C LEU A 409 10.07 1.35 -16.46
N PHE A 410 10.12 1.28 -17.80
CA PHE A 410 9.06 1.82 -18.65
C PHE A 410 7.74 1.05 -18.52
N VAL A 411 7.78 -0.28 -18.38
CA VAL A 411 6.57 -1.08 -18.11
C VAL A 411 5.96 -0.71 -16.77
N ALA A 412 6.76 -0.61 -15.71
CA ALA A 412 6.28 -0.26 -14.37
C ALA A 412 5.63 1.13 -14.34
N PHE A 413 6.29 2.14 -14.90
CA PHE A 413 5.74 3.51 -14.96
C PHE A 413 4.57 3.63 -15.94
N GLY A 414 4.55 2.85 -17.03
CA GLY A 414 3.41 2.77 -17.94
C GLY A 414 2.16 2.24 -17.25
N ILE A 415 2.28 1.13 -16.51
CA ILE A 415 1.18 0.58 -15.71
C ILE A 415 0.71 1.58 -14.64
N SER A 416 1.65 2.21 -13.92
CA SER A 416 1.31 3.27 -12.96
C SER A 416 0.55 4.43 -13.62
N GLY A 417 1.01 4.87 -14.80
CA GLY A 417 0.35 5.91 -15.59
C GLY A 417 -1.07 5.52 -16.01
N CYS A 418 -1.28 4.29 -16.48
CA CYS A 418 -2.60 3.78 -16.83
C CYS A 418 -3.56 3.76 -15.63
N ILE A 419 -3.11 3.33 -14.45
CA ILE A 419 -3.96 3.32 -13.25
C ILE A 419 -4.43 4.73 -12.90
N HIS A 420 -3.55 5.73 -12.95
CA HIS A 420 -3.91 7.10 -12.63
C HIS A 420 -4.74 7.76 -13.74
N ALA A 421 -4.53 7.40 -15.00
CA ALA A 421 -5.38 7.81 -16.11
C ALA A 421 -6.81 7.26 -15.95
N CYS A 422 -6.96 5.99 -15.54
CA CYS A 422 -8.28 5.42 -15.23
C CYS A 422 -8.95 6.20 -14.10
N GLY A 423 -8.23 6.51 -13.02
CA GLY A 423 -8.75 7.35 -11.93
C GLY A 423 -9.21 8.74 -12.41
N SER A 424 -8.37 9.40 -13.21
CA SER A 424 -8.69 10.70 -13.82
C SER A 424 -9.95 10.65 -14.69
N TYR A 425 -10.09 9.60 -15.49
CA TYR A 425 -11.25 9.40 -16.38
C TYR A 425 -12.59 9.25 -15.63
N THR A 426 -12.54 8.69 -14.42
CA THR A 426 -13.74 8.45 -13.61
C THR A 426 -14.09 9.61 -12.66
N LEU A 427 -13.28 10.68 -12.63
CA LEU A 427 -13.66 11.93 -11.98
C LEU A 427 -14.89 12.57 -12.68
N LEU A 428 -15.59 13.44 -11.96
CA LEU A 428 -16.93 13.93 -12.34
C LEU A 428 -16.89 15.16 -13.25
N LEU A 429 -15.82 15.96 -13.14
CA LEU A 429 -15.58 17.14 -13.96
C LEU A 429 -14.66 16.78 -15.14
N PRO A 430 -14.62 17.61 -16.20
CA PRO A 430 -13.73 17.38 -17.33
C PRO A 430 -12.27 17.28 -16.89
N THR A 431 -11.62 16.16 -17.23
CA THR A 431 -10.21 15.87 -16.97
C THR A 431 -9.47 15.56 -18.26
N ASN A 432 -8.15 15.46 -18.17
CA ASN A 432 -7.28 14.97 -19.21
C ASN A 432 -6.49 13.74 -18.70
N PRO A 433 -7.02 12.51 -18.86
CA PRO A 433 -6.36 11.28 -18.43
C PRO A 433 -4.93 11.08 -18.97
N LEU A 434 -4.60 11.70 -20.11
CA LEU A 434 -3.24 11.65 -20.67
C LEU A 434 -2.23 12.46 -19.84
N GLY A 435 -2.68 13.43 -19.06
CA GLY A 435 -1.86 14.21 -18.13
C GLY A 435 -1.20 13.30 -17.08
N PRO A 436 -1.97 12.62 -16.20
CA PRO A 436 -1.43 11.67 -15.25
C PRO A 436 -0.62 10.54 -15.92
N ALA A 437 -1.06 10.01 -17.06
CA ALA A 437 -0.29 9.00 -17.79
C ALA A 437 1.10 9.53 -18.19
N SER A 438 1.15 10.74 -18.73
CA SER A 438 2.36 11.42 -19.17
C SER A 438 3.26 11.78 -17.99
N PHE A 439 2.69 12.16 -16.84
CA PHE A 439 3.43 12.38 -15.60
C PHE A 439 4.24 11.13 -15.21
N PHE A 440 3.64 9.94 -15.19
CA PHE A 440 4.43 8.75 -14.84
C PHE A 440 5.44 8.38 -15.93
N LEU A 441 5.05 8.40 -17.20
CA LEU A 441 5.96 8.04 -18.30
C LEU A 441 7.18 8.97 -18.39
N ILE A 442 7.01 10.28 -18.23
CA ILE A 442 8.14 11.22 -18.28
C ILE A 442 9.10 11.03 -17.12
N HIS A 443 8.65 10.51 -15.97
CA HIS A 443 9.54 10.18 -14.86
C HIS A 443 10.42 8.96 -15.13
N ALA A 444 9.94 7.97 -15.91
CA ALA A 444 10.81 6.90 -16.40
C ALA A 444 11.91 7.47 -17.31
N VAL A 445 11.54 8.37 -18.22
CA VAL A 445 12.51 9.10 -19.08
C VAL A 445 13.51 9.89 -18.23
N GLY A 446 13.03 10.66 -17.24
CA GLY A 446 13.88 11.44 -16.34
C GLY A 446 14.87 10.59 -15.56
N ILE A 447 14.46 9.40 -15.10
CA ILE A 447 15.35 8.44 -14.44
C ILE A 447 16.41 7.94 -15.43
N SER A 448 16.02 7.53 -16.63
CA SER A 448 16.96 7.05 -17.65
C SER A 448 17.98 8.13 -18.05
N VAL A 449 17.53 9.37 -18.23
CA VAL A 449 18.40 10.52 -18.54
C VAL A 449 19.37 10.79 -17.39
N GLN A 450 18.89 10.83 -16.14
CA GLN A 450 19.75 11.03 -14.97
C GLN A 450 20.80 9.92 -14.86
N MET A 451 20.40 8.65 -15.06
CA MET A 451 21.31 7.51 -15.03
C MET A 451 22.37 7.59 -16.13
N ALA A 452 21.98 7.94 -17.36
CA ALA A 452 22.91 8.10 -18.48
C ALA A 452 23.89 9.25 -18.24
N LEU A 453 23.41 10.38 -17.74
CA LEU A 453 24.24 11.54 -17.39
C LEU A 453 25.26 11.18 -16.30
N VAL A 454 24.83 10.51 -15.22
CA VAL A 454 25.73 10.06 -14.14
C VAL A 454 26.77 9.07 -14.67
N ALA A 455 26.37 8.13 -15.53
CA ALA A 455 27.29 7.19 -16.14
C ALA A 455 28.32 7.89 -17.04
N TRP A 456 27.91 8.88 -17.81
CA TRP A 456 28.79 9.69 -18.64
C TRP A 456 29.77 10.52 -17.79
N LEU A 457 29.28 11.26 -16.78
CA LEU A 457 30.12 12.02 -15.85
C LEU A 457 31.14 11.14 -15.12
N HIS A 458 30.77 9.89 -14.82
CA HIS A 458 31.68 8.92 -14.22
C HIS A 458 32.79 8.49 -15.19
N ARG A 459 32.46 8.27 -16.47
CA ARG A 459 33.42 7.88 -17.52
C ARG A 459 34.46 8.97 -17.78
N ILE A 460 34.06 10.24 -17.75
CA ILE A 460 34.98 11.38 -17.97
C ILE A 460 35.73 11.82 -16.70
N GLY A 461 35.62 11.07 -15.60
CA GLY A 461 36.39 11.33 -14.37
C GLY A 461 35.85 12.46 -13.47
N VAL A 462 34.70 13.06 -13.80
CA VAL A 462 34.12 14.18 -13.04
C VAL A 462 33.63 13.70 -11.67
N THR A 463 32.93 12.56 -11.61
CA THR A 463 32.33 12.08 -10.36
C THR A 463 33.36 11.79 -9.25
N GLN A 464 34.60 11.47 -9.63
CA GLN A 464 35.72 11.16 -8.75
C GLN A 464 36.33 12.43 -8.16
N ARG A 465 36.25 13.55 -8.89
CA ARG A 465 36.77 14.86 -8.48
C ARG A 465 35.76 15.68 -7.67
N VAL A 466 34.46 15.37 -7.79
CA VAL A 466 33.40 16.12 -7.09
C VAL A 466 33.12 15.54 -5.69
N PRO A 467 33.19 16.36 -4.62
CA PRO A 467 32.85 15.94 -3.26
C PRO A 467 31.47 15.29 -3.13
N ARG A 468 31.34 14.27 -2.27
CA ARG A 468 30.07 13.54 -2.04
C ARG A 468 28.90 14.45 -1.69
N ARG A 469 29.13 15.51 -0.91
CA ARG A 469 28.09 16.47 -0.51
C ARG A 469 27.48 17.16 -1.73
N ILE A 470 28.32 17.62 -2.67
CA ILE A 470 27.86 18.29 -3.88
C ILE A 470 27.03 17.32 -4.72
N ARG A 471 27.52 16.09 -4.97
CA ARG A 471 26.77 15.07 -5.73
C ARG A 471 25.37 14.79 -5.13
N ARG A 472 25.28 14.71 -3.79
CA ARG A 472 24.02 14.48 -3.09
C ARG A 472 23.03 15.64 -3.25
N TRP A 473 23.51 16.87 -3.13
CA TRP A 473 22.67 18.05 -3.36
C TRP A 473 22.27 18.18 -4.82
N SER A 474 23.16 17.86 -5.77
CA SER A 474 22.81 17.81 -7.20
C SER A 474 21.67 16.82 -7.48
N ASN A 475 21.71 15.63 -6.88
CA ASN A 475 20.60 14.67 -6.98
C ASN A 475 19.29 15.24 -6.42
N PHE A 476 19.36 15.88 -5.25
CA PHE A 476 18.21 16.49 -4.61
C PHE A 476 17.59 17.59 -5.48
N PHE A 477 18.40 18.56 -5.93
CA PHE A 477 17.93 19.67 -6.76
C PHE A 477 17.42 19.19 -8.11
N PHE A 478 18.12 18.29 -8.78
CA PHE A 478 17.65 17.69 -10.04
C PHE A 478 16.26 17.08 -9.86
N THR A 479 16.07 16.29 -8.79
CA THR A 479 14.77 15.63 -8.53
C THR A 479 13.66 16.64 -8.33
N HIS A 480 13.87 17.67 -7.51
CA HIS A 480 12.83 18.65 -7.18
C HIS A 480 12.55 19.63 -8.32
N ILE A 481 13.57 20.02 -9.09
CA ILE A 481 13.40 20.82 -10.30
C ILE A 481 12.60 20.01 -11.32
N PHE A 482 12.95 18.74 -11.54
CA PHE A 482 12.22 17.85 -12.45
C PHE A 482 10.76 17.71 -12.03
N MET A 483 10.51 17.41 -10.75
CA MET A 483 9.16 17.33 -10.18
C MET A 483 8.38 18.64 -10.33
N TYR A 484 9.00 19.81 -10.14
CA TYR A 484 8.32 21.09 -10.29
C TYR A 484 7.77 21.31 -11.71
N TYR A 485 8.54 20.92 -12.73
CA TYR A 485 8.13 21.08 -14.12
C TYR A 485 7.09 20.03 -14.54
N THR A 486 7.14 18.82 -14.00
CA THR A 486 6.24 17.73 -14.40
C THR A 486 4.98 17.63 -13.56
N ALA A 487 4.99 18.06 -12.29
CA ALA A 487 3.89 17.83 -11.34
C ALA A 487 2.53 18.34 -11.82
N GLY A 488 2.50 19.45 -12.57
CA GLY A 488 1.25 20.02 -13.11
C GLY A 488 0.46 19.02 -13.96
N LEU A 489 1.15 18.12 -14.68
CA LEU A 489 0.52 17.05 -15.47
C LEU A 489 -0.40 16.15 -14.63
N LEU A 490 -0.14 16.03 -13.33
CA LEU A 490 -0.93 15.24 -12.39
C LEU A 490 -1.83 16.14 -11.51
N VAL A 491 -1.25 17.16 -10.85
CA VAL A 491 -1.98 17.90 -9.82
C VAL A 491 -3.03 18.88 -10.41
N ASP A 492 -2.81 19.37 -11.62
CA ASP A 492 -3.77 20.25 -12.30
C ASP A 492 -4.93 19.44 -12.87
N ASP A 493 -4.70 18.18 -13.25
CA ASP A 493 -5.76 17.25 -13.65
C ASP A 493 -6.64 16.86 -12.46
N PHE A 494 -6.03 16.55 -11.31
CA PHE A 494 -6.76 16.30 -10.07
C PHE A 494 -7.52 17.53 -9.58
N CYS A 495 -6.98 18.72 -9.81
CA CYS A 495 -7.68 19.98 -9.58
C CYS A 495 -8.93 20.09 -10.45
N GLN A 496 -8.78 20.01 -11.78
CA GLN A 496 -9.89 20.12 -12.72
C GLN A 496 -10.98 19.08 -12.45
N GLY A 497 -10.59 17.84 -12.15
CA GLY A 497 -11.50 16.76 -11.80
C GLY A 497 -12.18 16.89 -10.44
N GLY A 498 -11.86 17.91 -9.64
CA GLY A 498 -12.47 18.20 -8.35
C GLY A 498 -11.98 17.32 -7.19
N LEU A 499 -10.87 16.59 -7.36
CA LEU A 499 -10.36 15.67 -6.33
C LEU A 499 -10.06 16.40 -5.01
N TRP A 500 -9.52 17.62 -5.11
CA TRP A 500 -9.14 18.46 -3.97
C TRP A 500 -10.30 18.89 -3.07
N LEU A 501 -11.54 18.78 -3.56
CA LEU A 501 -12.75 19.04 -2.80
C LEU A 501 -13.08 17.90 -1.82
N PHE A 502 -12.46 16.71 -1.97
CA PHE A 502 -12.67 15.62 -1.04
C PHE A 502 -12.20 15.98 0.37
N GLU A 503 -12.99 15.58 1.36
CA GLU A 503 -12.74 15.84 2.78
C GLU A 503 -12.30 14.56 3.49
N PRO A 504 -10.98 14.35 3.70
CA PRO A 504 -10.46 13.10 4.27
C PRO A 504 -10.69 12.99 5.78
N ILE A 505 -10.98 14.09 6.48
CA ILE A 505 -11.11 14.12 7.94
C ILE A 505 -12.51 14.59 8.37
N PRO A 506 -13.17 13.90 9.31
CA PRO A 506 -14.54 14.24 9.74
C PRO A 506 -14.62 15.49 10.60
N VAL A 507 -13.56 15.81 11.35
CA VAL A 507 -13.53 16.92 12.31
C VAL A 507 -12.36 17.85 12.03
N SER A 508 -12.61 19.15 11.95
CA SER A 508 -11.61 20.19 11.76
C SER A 508 -11.54 21.11 12.98
N ILE A 509 -10.37 21.17 13.61
CA ILE A 509 -10.11 22.07 14.74
C ILE A 509 -9.80 23.47 14.22
N LEU A 510 -9.06 23.55 13.10
CA LEU A 510 -8.65 24.83 12.53
C LEU A 510 -9.81 25.58 11.88
N ARG A 511 -10.68 24.89 11.13
CA ARG A 511 -11.81 25.54 10.43
C ARG A 511 -13.01 25.76 11.34
N GLY A 512 -13.25 24.85 12.29
CA GLY A 512 -14.34 24.98 13.25
C GLY A 512 -14.01 25.93 14.41
N PRO A 513 -13.54 25.43 15.57
CA PRO A 513 -13.30 26.25 16.76
C PRO A 513 -12.40 27.47 16.56
N LEU A 514 -11.37 27.38 15.70
CA LEU A 514 -10.45 28.50 15.45
C LEU A 514 -10.91 29.45 14.33
N GLY A 515 -11.98 29.12 13.61
CA GLY A 515 -12.55 29.98 12.57
C GLY A 515 -11.60 30.32 11.41
N LEU A 516 -10.58 29.50 11.16
CA LEU A 516 -9.59 29.74 10.08
C LEU A 516 -10.06 29.25 8.71
N GLY A 517 -11.27 28.71 8.61
CA GLY A 517 -11.87 28.19 7.39
C GLY A 517 -12.61 29.23 6.54
N ALA A 518 -13.40 28.76 5.57
CA ALA A 518 -14.41 29.59 4.92
C ALA A 518 -15.54 29.96 5.92
N ALA A 519 -16.31 30.99 5.61
CA ALA A 519 -17.43 31.43 6.44
C ALA A 519 -18.50 30.33 6.66
N GLU A 520 -18.61 29.41 5.71
CA GLU A 520 -19.54 28.27 5.74
C GLU A 520 -18.98 27.07 6.52
N ASP A 521 -17.71 27.12 6.94
CA ASP A 521 -17.07 25.99 7.59
C ASP A 521 -17.58 25.78 9.02
N THR A 522 -17.90 24.53 9.35
CA THR A 522 -18.13 24.10 10.73
C THR A 522 -17.04 23.13 11.19
N TRP A 523 -17.02 22.82 12.50
CA TRP A 523 -16.11 21.83 13.08
C TRP A 523 -16.34 20.41 12.55
N TRP A 524 -17.57 20.06 12.20
CA TRP A 524 -17.92 18.78 11.58
C TRP A 524 -17.94 18.94 10.05
N ARG A 525 -17.11 18.16 9.37
CA ARG A 525 -16.77 18.36 7.95
C ARG A 525 -17.47 17.39 7.00
N TRP A 526 -17.93 16.26 7.51
CA TRP A 526 -18.64 15.27 6.72
C TRP A 526 -20.12 15.64 6.63
N GLY A 527 -20.51 16.36 5.58
CA GLY A 527 -21.90 16.67 5.27
C GLY A 527 -22.54 15.65 4.33
N GLY A 528 -23.87 15.54 4.39
CA GLY A 528 -24.65 14.68 3.50
C GLY A 528 -24.50 13.18 3.77
N THR A 529 -24.98 12.37 2.84
CA THR A 529 -24.98 10.91 2.95
C THR A 529 -23.71 10.35 2.29
N LEU A 530 -22.66 10.08 3.08
CA LEU A 530 -21.41 9.44 2.61
C LEU A 530 -21.64 8.04 2.07
N VAL A 531 -22.60 7.33 2.65
CA VAL A 531 -22.97 5.96 2.30
C VAL A 531 -24.48 5.89 2.29
N TRP A 532 -25.10 5.50 1.19
CA TRP A 532 -26.55 5.36 1.13
C TRP A 532 -26.98 4.12 0.37
N TRP A 533 -28.22 3.69 0.62
CA TRP A 533 -28.84 2.63 -0.16
C TRP A 533 -29.40 3.20 -1.46
N HIS A 534 -28.85 2.78 -2.59
CA HIS A 534 -29.42 3.05 -3.90
C HIS A 534 -30.39 1.93 -4.28
N LYS A 535 -31.59 2.31 -4.72
CA LYS A 535 -32.62 1.37 -5.19
C LYS A 535 -32.78 1.55 -6.70
N GLY A 536 -32.34 0.55 -7.45
CA GLY A 536 -32.58 0.45 -8.89
C GLY A 536 -33.89 -0.28 -9.20
N GLU A 537 -34.17 -0.46 -10.50
CA GLU A 537 -35.34 -1.21 -10.96
C GLU A 537 -35.23 -2.71 -10.64
N HIS A 538 -34.01 -3.23 -10.73
CA HIS A 538 -33.70 -4.63 -10.44
C HIS A 538 -32.84 -4.77 -9.17
N TRP A 539 -32.84 -5.95 -8.57
CA TRP A 539 -32.07 -6.21 -7.34
C TRP A 539 -30.55 -6.05 -7.54
N TRP A 540 -30.02 -6.40 -8.72
CA TRP A 540 -28.61 -6.20 -9.07
C TRP A 540 -28.24 -4.74 -9.41
N GLN A 541 -29.24 -3.87 -9.51
CA GLN A 541 -29.06 -2.42 -9.64
C GLN A 541 -29.29 -1.71 -8.29
N SER A 542 -29.48 -2.47 -7.21
CA SER A 542 -29.68 -1.92 -5.87
C SER A 542 -28.50 -2.32 -4.97
N GLY A 543 -28.02 -1.40 -4.14
CA GLY A 543 -26.85 -1.65 -3.31
C GLY A 543 -26.38 -0.42 -2.54
N ILE A 544 -25.21 -0.55 -1.92
CA ILE A 544 -24.58 0.53 -1.17
C ILE A 544 -23.80 1.43 -2.13
N ALA A 545 -24.11 2.71 -2.17
CA ALA A 545 -23.40 3.69 -2.98
C ALA A 545 -22.50 4.60 -2.11
N LEU A 546 -21.38 5.05 -2.70
CA LEU A 546 -20.31 5.86 -2.09
C LEU A 546 -20.04 7.16 -2.85
#